data_AF-A0A2A2RTF1-F1
#
_entry.id   AF-A0A2A2RTF1-F1
#
_cell.length_a   1.000
_cell.length_b   1.000
_cell.length_c   1.000
_cell.angle_alpha   90.00
_cell.angle_beta   90.00
_cell.angle_gamma   90.00
#
_symmetry.space_group_name_H-M   'P 1'
#
loop_
_entity.id
_entity.type
_entity.pdbx_description
1 polymer ?
#
loop_
_entity_poly.entity_id
_entity_poly.type
_entity_poly.pdbx_seq_one_letter_code
_entity_poly.pdbx_strand_id
1 'polypeptide(L)'
;MVVPVGQRESPSGPRHRVVVERLQLELKAIEQAGLPDYFLLVAEYARYGRSIGASCLARGASPGSLVTYLLEISTVDPICHGLLFERFWNPERINPPAIYLEFADDRLDEVIEYVRKKCRSNPVAHLITDLESYLDADLPTLCLLGLKALTVLRRTCERVRQTKGVEVLINQLPLDDAKTYDLLKSGDTSGIFQLESEELRDLCRKFQPTSIAHIGALFTVHSMAPFWPGPTGFIPDFLALRHGRMRIKYAHKTLEPITRETYGVLLYQEQMMQAAQAVAGYTLGGANVLRRAIVLSKAEELAQHRKLFVEGAKERNDISESKANQIFDWLDKFSRYGFNKSHAAAYAMVAYQTAYLKANYPDEFLSAMTSK
;
A
#
# COMPACT_ATOMS: atom_id res chain seq x y z
N MET A 1 -2.44 9.31 -14.92
CA MET A 1 -2.77 8.33 -15.99
C MET A 1 -2.38 6.96 -15.47
N VAL A 2 -3.31 6.03 -15.35
CA VAL A 2 -3.00 4.63 -15.04
C VAL A 2 -2.58 3.98 -16.36
N VAL A 3 -1.32 3.57 -16.48
CA VAL A 3 -0.81 2.94 -17.72
C VAL A 3 -1.00 1.43 -17.61
N PRO A 4 -1.62 0.75 -18.59
CA PRO A 4 -1.80 -0.70 -18.57
C PRO A 4 -0.48 -1.47 -18.47
N VAL A 5 -0.48 -2.58 -17.74
CA VAL A 5 0.63 -3.53 -17.66
C VAL A 5 0.61 -4.43 -18.91
N GLY A 6 1.74 -4.57 -19.63
CA GLY A 6 1.88 -5.61 -20.67
C GLY A 6 2.38 -5.19 -22.06
N GLN A 7 2.54 -3.89 -22.36
CA GLN A 7 3.14 -3.44 -23.61
C GLN A 7 4.51 -2.80 -23.37
N ARG A 8 5.56 -3.30 -24.03
CA ARG A 8 6.88 -2.63 -24.08
C ARG A 8 6.71 -1.34 -24.88
N GLU A 9 6.48 -0.23 -24.18
CA GLU A 9 6.52 1.09 -24.81
C GLU A 9 7.95 1.43 -25.30
N SER A 10 8.04 2.23 -26.36
CA SER A 10 9.31 2.78 -26.82
C SER A 10 10.03 3.54 -25.69
N PRO A 11 11.38 3.66 -25.70
CA PRO A 11 12.15 4.49 -24.76
C PRO A 11 11.76 5.98 -24.73
N SER A 12 10.87 6.41 -25.63
CA SER A 12 10.32 7.76 -25.72
C SER A 12 8.84 7.87 -25.30
N GLY A 13 8.24 6.78 -24.81
CA GLY A 13 6.82 6.72 -24.43
C GLY A 13 6.46 7.56 -23.19
N PRO A 14 5.18 7.91 -23.00
CA PRO A 14 4.71 8.65 -21.83
C PRO A 14 5.03 7.93 -20.51
N ARG A 15 4.98 6.59 -20.47
CA ARG A 15 5.33 5.81 -19.28
C ARG A 15 6.81 5.94 -18.93
N HIS A 16 7.68 5.90 -19.94
CA HIS A 16 9.12 6.01 -19.73
C HIS A 16 9.47 7.35 -19.06
N ARG A 17 8.90 8.47 -19.52
CA ARG A 17 9.13 9.78 -18.89
C ARG A 17 8.71 9.80 -17.43
N VAL A 18 7.50 9.30 -17.12
CA VAL A 18 6.99 9.24 -15.75
C VAL A 18 7.90 8.41 -14.83
N VAL A 19 8.42 7.28 -15.32
CA VAL A 19 9.35 6.42 -14.56
C VAL A 19 10.67 7.14 -14.30
N VAL A 20 11.27 7.75 -15.33
CA VAL A 20 12.57 8.43 -15.21
C VAL A 20 12.49 9.65 -14.31
N GLU A 21 11.47 10.50 -14.48
CA GLU A 21 11.27 11.68 -13.63
C GLU A 21 11.06 11.29 -12.17
N ARG A 22 10.25 10.25 -11.92
CA ARG A 22 10.04 9.72 -10.56
C ARG A 22 11.33 9.18 -9.97
N LEU A 23 12.09 8.39 -10.73
CA LEU A 23 13.35 7.81 -10.25
C LEU A 23 14.37 8.89 -9.90
N GLN A 24 14.52 9.92 -10.75
CA GLN A 24 15.43 11.04 -10.49
C GLN A 24 15.04 11.83 -9.24
N LEU A 25 13.75 12.08 -9.04
CA LEU A 25 13.25 12.75 -7.84
C LEU A 25 13.57 11.95 -6.59
N GLU A 26 13.30 10.64 -6.60
CA GLU A 26 13.55 9.77 -5.45
C GLU A 26 15.05 9.63 -5.14
N LEU A 27 15.88 9.37 -6.15
CA LEU A 27 17.33 9.25 -5.97
C LEU A 27 17.93 10.54 -5.40
N LYS A 28 17.55 11.70 -5.94
CA LYS A 28 17.99 12.99 -5.42
C LYS A 28 17.59 13.18 -3.96
N ALA A 29 16.36 12.84 -3.59
CA ALA A 29 15.89 12.94 -2.21
C ALA A 29 16.64 12.00 -1.26
N ILE A 30 16.95 10.78 -1.71
CA ILE A 30 17.71 9.78 -0.93
C ILE A 30 19.16 10.22 -0.74
N GLU A 31 19.81 10.72 -1.80
CA GLU A 31 21.18 11.25 -1.76
C GLU A 31 21.29 12.46 -0.84
N GLN A 32 20.37 13.42 -0.95
CA GLN A 32 20.34 14.62 -0.10
C GLN A 32 20.12 14.28 1.38
N ALA A 33 19.38 13.21 1.67
CA ALA A 33 19.18 12.74 3.03
C ALA A 33 20.37 11.91 3.57
N GLY A 34 21.39 11.60 2.76
CA GLY A 34 22.51 10.75 3.16
C GLY A 34 22.12 9.29 3.41
N LEU A 35 21.05 8.81 2.76
CA LEU A 35 20.50 7.46 2.94
C LEU A 35 20.82 6.40 1.86
N PRO A 36 21.69 6.59 0.84
CA PRO A 36 21.95 5.52 -0.14
C PRO A 36 22.34 4.19 0.50
N ASP A 37 23.26 4.21 1.47
CA ASP A 37 23.76 3.00 2.14
C ASP A 37 22.66 2.28 2.91
N TYR A 38 21.72 3.02 3.51
CA TYR A 38 20.57 2.44 4.19
C TYR A 38 19.68 1.66 3.22
N PHE A 39 19.35 2.21 2.05
CA PHE A 39 18.54 1.51 1.04
C PHE A 39 19.27 0.27 0.49
N LEU A 40 20.58 0.37 0.24
CA LEU A 40 21.39 -0.76 -0.24
C LEU A 40 21.46 -1.89 0.79
N LEU A 41 21.62 -1.54 2.06
CA LEU A 41 21.66 -2.50 3.17
C LEU A 41 20.31 -3.22 3.33
N VAL A 42 19.20 -2.48 3.27
CA VAL A 42 17.85 -3.07 3.31
C VAL A 42 17.62 -3.99 2.11
N ALA A 43 18.07 -3.59 0.92
CA ALA A 43 18.00 -4.43 -0.28
C ALA A 43 18.84 -5.70 -0.16
N GLU A 44 20.01 -5.64 0.47
CA GLU A 44 20.84 -6.82 0.77
C GLU A 44 20.10 -7.80 1.66
N TYR A 45 19.47 -7.32 2.73
CA TYR A 45 18.71 -8.18 3.65
C TYR A 45 17.48 -8.82 3.00
N ALA A 46 16.75 -8.06 2.18
CA ALA A 46 15.65 -8.60 1.39
C ALA A 46 16.13 -9.70 0.42
N ARG A 47 17.24 -9.46 -0.29
CA ARG A 47 17.88 -10.43 -1.20
C ARG A 47 18.38 -11.67 -0.45
N TYR A 48 19.00 -11.50 0.72
CA TYR A 48 19.46 -12.61 1.54
C TYR A 48 18.28 -13.51 1.95
N GLY A 49 17.20 -12.94 2.49
CA GLY A 49 16.02 -13.72 2.85
C GLY A 49 15.49 -14.53 1.67
N ARG A 50 15.37 -13.91 0.48
CA ARG A 50 14.95 -14.64 -0.73
C ARG A 50 15.90 -15.78 -1.10
N SER A 51 17.22 -15.58 -0.96
CA SER A 51 18.22 -16.60 -1.30
C SER A 51 18.12 -17.87 -0.46
N ILE A 52 17.64 -17.76 0.78
CA ILE A 52 17.39 -18.92 1.67
C ILE A 52 15.95 -19.44 1.56
N GLY A 53 15.16 -18.91 0.63
CA GLY A 53 13.75 -19.25 0.42
C GLY A 53 12.78 -18.47 1.31
N ALA A 54 13.24 -17.58 2.19
CA ALA A 54 12.35 -16.71 2.96
C ALA A 54 11.75 -15.63 2.03
N SER A 55 10.53 -15.89 1.54
CA SER A 55 9.77 -14.89 0.77
C SER A 55 9.70 -13.58 1.55
N CYS A 56 9.89 -12.45 0.87
CA CYS A 56 10.05 -11.13 1.47
C CYS A 56 9.08 -10.11 0.86
N LEU A 57 8.42 -9.33 1.71
CA LEU A 57 7.48 -8.26 1.36
C LEU A 57 7.85 -6.98 2.11
N ALA A 58 7.80 -5.83 1.44
CA ALA A 58 7.77 -4.54 2.11
C ALA A 58 6.33 -4.09 2.42
N ARG A 59 6.09 -3.57 3.62
CA ARG A 59 4.78 -3.05 4.03
C ARG A 59 4.84 -1.58 4.47
N GLY A 60 3.66 -1.00 4.66
CA GLY A 60 3.55 0.37 5.17
C GLY A 60 3.65 1.36 4.02
N ALA A 61 4.42 2.43 4.19
CA ALA A 61 4.56 3.44 3.15
C ALA A 61 5.67 3.13 2.12
N SER A 62 6.66 2.29 2.46
CA SER A 62 7.81 2.00 1.59
C SER A 62 7.48 1.44 0.21
N PRO A 63 6.37 0.70 -0.03
CA PRO A 63 5.95 0.33 -1.38
C PRO A 63 5.62 1.51 -2.29
N GLY A 64 5.47 2.72 -1.75
CA GLY A 64 5.27 3.95 -2.52
C GLY A 64 6.54 4.48 -3.22
N SER A 65 7.71 3.87 -3.00
CA SER A 65 8.96 4.25 -3.66
C SER A 65 9.26 3.38 -4.87
N LEU A 66 9.61 4.02 -5.99
CA LEU A 66 10.11 3.33 -7.17
C LEU A 66 11.51 2.75 -6.91
N VAL A 67 12.34 3.42 -6.11
CA VAL A 67 13.66 2.91 -5.71
C VAL A 67 13.52 1.61 -4.90
N THR A 68 12.57 1.52 -3.96
CA THR A 68 12.35 0.28 -3.21
C THR A 68 11.83 -0.85 -4.11
N TYR A 69 11.01 -0.54 -5.12
CA TYR A 69 10.58 -1.53 -6.11
C TYR A 69 11.74 -2.03 -6.98
N LEU A 70 12.59 -1.13 -7.50
CA LEU A 70 13.72 -1.49 -8.36
C LEU A 70 14.84 -2.23 -7.62
N LEU A 71 15.04 -1.93 -6.33
CA LEU A 71 15.94 -2.70 -5.47
C LEU A 71 15.34 -4.02 -4.98
N GLU A 72 14.13 -4.33 -5.45
CA GLU A 72 13.33 -5.47 -5.06
C GLU A 72 13.09 -5.57 -3.53
N ILE A 73 13.12 -4.44 -2.82
CA ILE A 73 12.67 -4.35 -1.42
C ILE A 73 11.14 -4.51 -1.40
N SER A 74 10.44 -3.79 -2.28
CA SER A 74 9.00 -3.91 -2.53
C SER A 74 8.74 -4.80 -3.75
N THR A 75 7.65 -5.56 -3.71
CA THR A 75 7.16 -6.37 -4.85
C THR A 75 6.04 -5.67 -5.63
N VAL A 76 5.61 -4.49 -5.19
CA VAL A 76 4.51 -3.72 -5.80
C VAL A 76 5.06 -2.56 -6.61
N ASP A 77 4.64 -2.45 -7.88
CA ASP A 77 4.97 -1.31 -8.76
C ASP A 77 4.20 -0.05 -8.32
N PRO A 78 4.85 0.98 -7.77
CA PRO A 78 4.17 2.17 -7.27
C PRO A 78 3.49 2.98 -8.37
N ILE A 79 3.99 2.93 -9.61
CA ILE A 79 3.44 3.71 -10.72
C ILE A 79 2.14 3.07 -11.19
N CYS A 80 2.11 1.75 -11.35
CA CYS A 80 0.90 1.02 -11.75
C CYS A 80 -0.24 1.17 -10.73
N HIS A 81 0.10 1.20 -9.44
CA HIS A 81 -0.89 1.31 -8.36
C HIS A 81 -1.16 2.75 -7.89
N GLY A 82 -0.50 3.75 -8.50
CA GLY A 82 -0.68 5.16 -8.15
C GLY A 82 -0.26 5.49 -6.71
N LEU A 83 0.83 4.89 -6.24
CA LEU A 83 1.39 5.08 -4.91
C LEU A 83 2.34 6.29 -4.88
N LEU A 84 2.34 7.01 -3.76
CA LEU A 84 3.04 8.29 -3.63
C LEU A 84 4.34 8.12 -2.84
N PHE A 85 5.43 8.65 -3.38
CA PHE A 85 6.73 8.64 -2.71
C PHE A 85 6.72 9.58 -1.52
N GLU A 86 6.05 10.73 -1.64
CA GLU A 86 5.94 11.74 -0.58
C GLU A 86 5.17 11.23 0.65
N ARG A 87 4.38 10.15 0.47
CA ARG A 87 3.75 9.44 1.58
C ARG A 87 4.75 8.55 2.33
N PHE A 88 5.76 8.02 1.64
CA PHE A 88 6.88 7.28 2.22
C PHE A 88 7.92 8.23 2.83
N TRP A 89 8.42 9.16 2.01
CA TRP A 89 9.46 10.10 2.37
C TRP A 89 9.10 11.50 1.91
N ASN A 90 8.90 12.41 2.87
CA ASN A 90 8.86 13.84 2.58
C ASN A 90 10.25 14.42 2.87
N PRO A 91 10.98 14.97 1.87
CA PRO A 91 12.29 15.58 2.07
C PRO A 91 12.30 16.72 3.09
N GLU A 92 11.16 17.36 3.37
CA GLU A 92 11.02 18.41 4.39
C GLU A 92 10.96 17.84 5.83
N ARG A 93 11.02 16.52 6.01
CA ARG A 93 10.97 15.86 7.31
C ARG A 93 12.36 15.73 7.93
N ILE A 94 12.44 15.95 9.24
CA ILE A 94 13.65 15.77 10.04
C ILE A 94 13.98 14.28 10.23
N ASN A 95 13.01 13.47 10.68
CA ASN A 95 13.27 12.06 11.01
C ASN A 95 13.29 11.20 9.74
N PRO A 96 14.28 10.28 9.59
CA PRO A 96 14.46 9.41 8.43
C PRO A 96 13.28 8.45 8.16
N PRO A 97 13.23 7.83 6.96
CA PRO A 97 12.19 6.85 6.62
C PRO A 97 12.42 5.53 7.38
N ALA A 98 11.31 4.89 7.77
CA ALA A 98 11.31 3.53 8.30
C ALA A 98 10.85 2.55 7.21
N ILE A 99 11.58 1.45 7.03
CA ILE A 99 11.20 0.36 6.14
C ILE A 99 10.86 -0.87 6.99
N TYR A 100 9.71 -1.47 6.70
CA TYR A 100 9.21 -2.67 7.36
C TYR A 100 9.25 -3.82 6.37
N LEU A 101 10.07 -4.82 6.65
CA LEU A 101 10.17 -6.06 5.88
C LEU A 101 9.48 -7.19 6.63
N GLU A 102 8.64 -7.92 5.91
CA GLU A 102 8.01 -9.15 6.37
C GLU A 102 8.63 -10.33 5.63
N PHE A 103 9.02 -11.35 6.37
CA PHE A 103 9.59 -12.59 5.86
C PHE A 103 8.66 -13.77 6.16
N ALA A 104 8.86 -14.89 5.45
CA ALA A 104 8.30 -16.17 5.89
C ALA A 104 8.69 -16.43 7.35
N ASP A 105 7.68 -16.57 8.20
CA ASP A 105 7.81 -16.68 9.66
C ASP A 105 8.78 -17.81 10.07
N ASP A 106 8.73 -18.93 9.36
CA ASP A 106 9.52 -20.12 9.67
C ASP A 106 11.00 -20.03 9.25
N ARG A 107 11.41 -18.91 8.64
CA ARG A 107 12.80 -18.61 8.26
C ARG A 107 13.28 -17.25 8.76
N LEU A 108 12.45 -16.55 9.55
CA LEU A 108 12.76 -15.21 10.05
C LEU A 108 14.04 -15.20 10.91
N ASP A 109 14.23 -16.22 11.74
CA ASP A 109 15.39 -16.31 12.64
C ASP A 109 16.72 -16.37 11.88
N GLU A 110 16.76 -17.05 10.72
CA GLU A 110 17.94 -17.08 9.84
C GLU A 110 18.28 -15.68 9.32
N VAL A 111 17.26 -14.89 8.95
CA VAL A 111 17.43 -13.50 8.49
C VAL A 111 17.89 -12.61 9.64
N ILE A 112 17.30 -12.74 10.83
CA ILE A 112 17.69 -11.97 12.01
C ILE A 112 19.15 -12.28 12.37
N GLU A 113 19.58 -13.53 12.34
CA GLU A 113 20.96 -13.89 12.66
C GLU A 113 21.95 -13.35 11.63
N TYR A 114 21.59 -13.39 10.34
CA TYR A 114 22.39 -12.74 9.28
C TYR A 114 22.54 -11.24 9.51
N VAL A 115 21.43 -10.55 9.81
CA VAL A 115 21.42 -9.11 10.11
C VAL A 115 22.25 -8.83 11.35
N ARG A 116 22.11 -9.61 12.44
CA ARG A 116 22.94 -9.48 13.66
C ARG A 116 24.42 -9.60 13.36
N LYS A 117 24.83 -10.60 12.57
CA LYS A 117 26.23 -10.80 12.19
C LYS A 117 26.76 -9.60 11.41
N LYS A 118 25.97 -9.05 10.48
CA LYS A 118 26.31 -7.86 9.71
C LYS A 118 26.40 -6.61 10.58
N CYS A 119 25.46 -6.41 11.50
CA CYS A 119 25.49 -5.32 12.47
C CYS A 119 26.69 -5.41 13.41
N ARG A 120 27.09 -6.61 13.88
CA ARG A 120 28.30 -6.75 14.71
C ARG A 120 29.58 -6.33 13.99
N SER A 121 29.64 -6.50 12.67
CA SER A 121 30.73 -6.00 11.84
C SER A 121 30.58 -4.53 11.42
N ASN A 122 29.45 -3.89 11.75
CA ASN A 122 29.12 -2.53 11.34
C ASN A 122 28.72 -1.67 12.56
N PRO A 123 29.59 -0.78 13.05
CA PRO A 123 29.41 -0.05 14.31
C PRO A 123 28.22 0.92 14.33
N VAL A 124 27.49 1.08 13.20
CA VAL A 124 26.40 2.05 13.02
C VAL A 124 25.00 1.40 13.09
N ALA A 125 24.90 0.06 13.13
CA ALA A 125 23.62 -0.63 13.10
C ALA A 125 23.26 -1.28 14.45
N HIS A 126 22.13 -0.87 15.04
CA HIS A 126 21.63 -1.38 16.31
C HIS A 126 20.36 -2.21 16.11
N LEU A 127 20.34 -3.42 16.67
CA LEU A 127 19.12 -4.24 16.74
C LEU A 127 18.30 -3.80 17.94
N ILE A 128 17.06 -3.40 17.70
CA ILE A 128 16.13 -2.96 18.75
C ILE A 128 14.95 -3.92 18.75
N THR A 129 14.61 -4.41 19.94
CA THR A 129 13.55 -5.41 20.15
C THR A 129 12.34 -4.83 20.88
N ASP A 130 12.43 -3.59 21.34
CA ASP A 130 11.36 -2.83 21.99
C ASP A 130 11.06 -1.55 21.18
N LEU A 131 9.79 -1.36 20.83
CA LEU A 131 9.32 -0.23 20.01
C LEU A 131 9.28 1.10 20.79
N GLU A 132 9.06 1.07 22.11
CA GLU A 132 8.91 2.30 22.91
C GLU A 132 10.23 3.06 23.02
N SER A 133 11.33 2.33 23.24
CA SER A 133 12.71 2.85 23.27
C SER A 133 13.17 3.51 21.95
N TYR A 134 12.42 3.35 20.85
CA TYR A 134 12.83 3.73 19.50
C TYR A 134 12.16 5.00 18.95
N LEU A 135 10.96 5.33 19.42
CA LEU A 135 10.15 6.42 18.84
C LEU A 135 10.83 7.80 18.93
N ASP A 136 11.83 7.94 19.79
CA ASP A 136 12.63 9.16 20.00
C ASP A 136 14.00 9.14 19.31
N ALA A 137 14.37 8.09 18.57
CA ALA A 137 15.65 8.01 17.87
C ALA A 137 15.59 8.62 16.46
N ASP A 138 16.40 9.65 16.18
CA ASP A 138 16.59 10.26 14.85
C ASP A 138 17.45 9.40 13.92
N LEU A 139 17.16 8.09 13.83
CA LEU A 139 17.95 7.12 13.05
C LEU A 139 17.09 6.36 12.04
N PRO A 140 17.64 5.97 10.87
CA PRO A 140 16.93 5.11 9.93
C PRO A 140 16.61 3.75 10.57
N THR A 141 15.37 3.26 10.39
CA THR A 141 14.88 2.03 11.04
C THR A 141 14.63 0.94 10.03
N LEU A 142 15.11 -0.26 10.32
CA LEU A 142 14.61 -1.46 9.67
C LEU A 142 13.85 -2.32 10.68
N CYS A 143 12.59 -2.63 10.36
CA CYS A 143 11.78 -3.57 11.15
C CYS A 143 11.65 -4.88 10.39
N LEU A 144 11.92 -6.00 11.07
CA LEU A 144 11.82 -7.35 10.54
C LEU A 144 10.69 -8.08 11.26
N LEU A 145 9.74 -8.62 10.50
CA LEU A 145 8.58 -9.32 11.05
C LEU A 145 8.35 -10.64 10.32
N GLY A 146 7.79 -11.61 11.04
CA GLY A 146 7.36 -12.89 10.49
C GLY A 146 5.92 -12.81 10.00
N LEU A 147 5.66 -13.31 8.79
CA LEU A 147 4.32 -13.42 8.23
C LEU A 147 4.03 -14.85 7.79
N LYS A 148 3.09 -15.49 8.48
CA LYS A 148 2.68 -16.88 8.19
C LYS A 148 2.17 -17.08 6.76
N ALA A 149 1.50 -16.08 6.19
CA ALA A 149 1.04 -16.16 4.80
C ALA A 149 2.20 -16.35 3.81
N LEU A 150 3.35 -15.72 4.04
CA LEU A 150 4.54 -15.90 3.21
C LEU A 150 5.13 -17.31 3.35
N THR A 151 5.07 -17.89 4.56
CA THR A 151 5.41 -19.30 4.79
C THR A 151 4.52 -20.23 3.97
N VAL A 152 3.20 -20.01 3.99
CA VAL A 152 2.24 -20.82 3.23
C VAL A 152 2.50 -20.71 1.73
N LEU A 153 2.72 -19.50 1.20
CA LEU A 153 3.04 -19.29 -0.22
C LEU A 153 4.29 -20.07 -0.63
N ARG A 154 5.38 -19.92 0.13
CA ARG A 154 6.65 -20.62 -0.09
C ARG A 154 6.47 -22.14 -0.12
N ARG A 155 5.87 -22.70 0.95
CA ARG A 155 5.64 -24.15 1.09
C ARG A 155 4.74 -24.68 -0.02
N THR A 156 3.72 -23.92 -0.42
CA THR A 156 2.84 -24.31 -1.53
C THR A 156 3.62 -24.38 -2.84
N CYS A 157 4.44 -23.36 -3.16
CA CYS A 157 5.28 -23.39 -4.37
C CYS A 157 6.28 -24.54 -4.35
N GLU A 158 6.89 -24.84 -3.20
CA GLU A 158 7.78 -26.00 -3.03
C GLU A 158 7.06 -27.32 -3.28
N ARG A 159 5.84 -27.48 -2.76
CA ARG A 159 5.00 -28.66 -2.99
C ARG A 159 4.62 -28.81 -4.46
N VAL A 160 4.16 -27.74 -5.11
CA VAL A 160 3.80 -27.76 -6.53
C VAL A 160 5.00 -28.20 -7.39
N ARG A 161 6.20 -27.72 -7.08
CA ARG A 161 7.42 -28.16 -7.74
C ARG A 161 7.71 -29.65 -7.51
N GLN A 162 7.51 -30.15 -6.30
CA GLN A 162 7.75 -31.56 -5.95
C GLN A 162 6.71 -32.51 -6.56
N THR A 163 5.43 -32.13 -6.55
CA THR A 163 4.32 -33.01 -6.98
C THR A 163 4.04 -32.92 -8.47
N LYS A 164 4.18 -31.71 -9.06
CA LYS A 164 3.83 -31.46 -10.47
C LYS A 164 5.02 -31.11 -11.36
N GLY A 165 6.22 -30.90 -10.77
CA GLY A 165 7.39 -30.46 -11.54
C GLY A 165 7.30 -29.03 -12.08
N VAL A 166 6.33 -28.24 -11.61
CA VAL A 166 6.08 -26.87 -12.08
C VAL A 166 6.72 -25.86 -11.12
N GLU A 167 7.51 -24.94 -11.67
CA GLU A 167 8.06 -23.81 -10.91
C GLU A 167 7.08 -22.62 -10.98
N VAL A 168 6.53 -22.23 -9.84
CA VAL A 168 5.60 -21.09 -9.74
C VAL A 168 6.37 -19.85 -9.32
N LEU A 169 6.54 -18.92 -10.26
CA LEU A 169 7.16 -17.61 -10.00
C LEU A 169 6.16 -16.66 -9.36
N ILE A 170 6.07 -16.67 -8.03
CA ILE A 170 5.02 -15.94 -7.27
C ILE A 170 4.97 -14.42 -7.53
N ASN A 171 6.11 -13.81 -7.84
CA ASN A 171 6.20 -12.37 -8.13
C ASN A 171 5.91 -12.03 -9.61
N GLN A 172 5.62 -13.03 -10.45
CA GLN A 172 5.37 -12.88 -11.88
C GLN A 172 4.03 -13.54 -12.29
N LEU A 173 3.11 -13.71 -11.34
CA LEU A 173 1.80 -14.27 -11.63
C LEU A 173 0.98 -13.35 -12.55
N PRO A 174 0.12 -13.90 -13.43
CA PRO A 174 -0.89 -13.10 -14.11
C PRO A 174 -1.82 -12.49 -13.08
N LEU A 175 -2.18 -11.21 -13.25
CA LEU A 175 -3.02 -10.46 -12.31
C LEU A 175 -4.52 -10.46 -12.69
N ASP A 176 -4.87 -11.18 -13.75
CA ASP A 176 -6.19 -11.29 -14.39
C ASP A 176 -6.69 -12.75 -14.45
N ASP A 177 -6.15 -13.65 -13.62
CA ASP A 177 -6.54 -15.07 -13.61
C ASP A 177 -8.01 -15.25 -13.21
N ALA A 178 -8.82 -15.78 -14.14
CA ALA A 178 -10.27 -15.91 -13.97
C ALA A 178 -10.62 -16.82 -12.79
N LYS A 179 -9.93 -17.96 -12.62
CA LYS A 179 -10.20 -18.91 -11.53
C LYS A 179 -9.99 -18.26 -10.16
N THR A 180 -8.93 -17.46 -10.03
CA THR A 180 -8.64 -16.71 -8.81
C THR A 180 -9.77 -15.77 -8.46
N TYR A 181 -10.22 -14.95 -9.42
CA TYR A 181 -11.32 -14.00 -9.15
C TYR A 181 -12.66 -14.71 -8.95
N ASP A 182 -12.93 -15.82 -9.62
CA ASP A 182 -14.18 -16.57 -9.42
C ASP A 182 -14.24 -17.20 -8.03
N LEU A 183 -13.11 -17.68 -7.50
CA LEU A 183 -12.99 -18.13 -6.12
C LEU A 183 -13.18 -16.99 -5.11
N LEU A 184 -12.64 -15.79 -5.39
CA LEU A 184 -12.90 -14.61 -4.55
C LEU A 184 -14.39 -14.20 -4.60
N LYS A 185 -15.00 -14.16 -5.79
CA LYS A 185 -16.42 -13.80 -5.98
C LYS A 185 -17.38 -14.79 -5.34
N SER A 186 -17.00 -16.07 -5.19
CA SER A 186 -17.83 -17.09 -4.52
C SER A 186 -17.79 -16.96 -3.00
N GLY A 187 -16.82 -16.23 -2.44
CA GLY A 187 -16.60 -16.12 -0.99
C GLY A 187 -15.95 -17.36 -0.37
N ASP A 188 -15.39 -18.26 -1.18
CA ASP A 188 -14.54 -19.36 -0.70
C ASP A 188 -13.12 -18.86 -0.39
N THR A 189 -13.04 -17.91 0.54
CA THR A 189 -11.78 -17.25 0.92
C THR A 189 -11.17 -17.77 2.22
N SER A 190 -11.61 -18.95 2.69
CA SER A 190 -10.97 -19.64 3.81
C SER A 190 -9.50 -19.93 3.51
N GLY A 191 -8.61 -19.55 4.43
CA GLY A 191 -7.16 -19.65 4.28
C GLY A 191 -6.52 -18.60 3.36
N ILE A 192 -7.29 -17.66 2.80
CA ILE A 192 -6.74 -16.57 1.99
C ILE A 192 -6.41 -15.40 2.89
N PHE A 193 -5.14 -15.00 2.87
CA PHE A 193 -4.61 -13.91 3.69
C PHE A 193 -5.52 -12.67 3.66
N GLN A 194 -5.84 -12.15 4.86
CA GLN A 194 -6.70 -10.98 5.07
C GLN A 194 -8.15 -11.11 4.57
N LEU A 195 -8.61 -12.27 4.06
CA LEU A 195 -9.98 -12.46 3.55
C LEU A 195 -10.72 -13.62 4.25
N GLU A 196 -10.26 -14.06 5.42
CA GLU A 196 -10.76 -15.28 6.06
C GLU A 196 -12.05 -15.06 6.86
N SER A 197 -12.28 -13.85 7.37
CA SER A 197 -13.41 -13.56 8.25
C SER A 197 -14.75 -13.70 7.53
N GLU A 198 -15.81 -14.05 8.26
CA GLU A 198 -17.15 -14.23 7.68
C GLU A 198 -17.66 -12.95 7.02
N GLU A 199 -17.39 -11.79 7.64
CA GLU A 199 -17.75 -10.48 7.12
C GLU A 199 -17.06 -10.19 5.79
N LEU A 200 -15.77 -10.50 5.67
CA LEU A 200 -15.00 -10.30 4.45
C LEU A 200 -15.38 -11.29 3.36
N ARG A 201 -15.68 -12.53 3.71
CA ARG A 201 -16.23 -13.53 2.78
C ARG A 201 -17.55 -13.06 2.18
N ASP A 202 -18.45 -12.57 3.02
CA ASP A 202 -19.73 -12.02 2.57
C ASP A 202 -19.53 -10.75 1.73
N LEU A 203 -18.61 -9.89 2.15
CA LEU A 203 -18.26 -8.68 1.41
C LEU A 203 -17.66 -8.99 0.04
N CYS A 204 -16.80 -10.00 -0.09
CA CYS A 204 -16.29 -10.48 -1.38
C CYS A 204 -17.44 -10.89 -2.32
N ARG A 205 -18.40 -11.69 -1.83
CA ARG A 205 -19.59 -12.09 -2.61
C ARG A 205 -20.43 -10.91 -3.04
N LYS A 206 -20.64 -9.94 -2.14
CA LYS A 206 -21.44 -8.75 -2.46
C LYS A 206 -20.70 -7.79 -3.39
N PHE A 207 -19.39 -7.62 -3.23
CA PHE A 207 -18.59 -6.65 -3.95
C PHE A 207 -18.17 -7.11 -5.35
N GLN A 208 -17.99 -8.42 -5.56
CA GLN A 208 -17.56 -9.03 -6.82
C GLN A 208 -16.20 -8.46 -7.29
N PRO A 209 -15.09 -8.77 -6.59
CA PRO A 209 -13.76 -8.27 -6.93
C PRO A 209 -13.27 -8.82 -8.28
N THR A 210 -12.53 -7.98 -9.02
CA THR A 210 -12.05 -8.26 -10.38
C THR A 210 -10.65 -7.67 -10.65
N SER A 211 -10.00 -7.13 -9.62
CA SER A 211 -8.66 -6.55 -9.70
C SER A 211 -7.97 -6.58 -8.32
N ILE A 212 -6.66 -6.43 -8.29
CA ILE A 212 -5.89 -6.26 -7.05
C ILE A 212 -6.36 -5.01 -6.28
N ALA A 213 -6.68 -3.93 -6.99
CA ALA A 213 -7.21 -2.70 -6.39
C ALA A 213 -8.53 -2.95 -5.67
N HIS A 214 -9.39 -3.82 -6.22
CA HIS A 214 -10.62 -4.26 -5.55
C HIS A 214 -10.33 -4.99 -4.23
N ILE A 215 -9.34 -5.88 -4.20
CA ILE A 215 -8.92 -6.58 -2.98
C ILE A 215 -8.44 -5.57 -1.92
N GLY A 216 -7.57 -4.63 -2.29
CA GLY A 216 -7.11 -3.58 -1.38
C GLY A 216 -8.22 -2.66 -0.87
N ALA A 217 -9.23 -2.37 -1.71
CA ALA A 217 -10.41 -1.61 -1.32
C ALA A 217 -11.26 -2.38 -0.31
N LEU A 218 -11.39 -3.70 -0.43
CA LEU A 218 -12.15 -4.52 0.53
C LEU A 218 -11.55 -4.44 1.93
N PHE A 219 -10.22 -4.58 2.07
CA PHE A 219 -9.54 -4.42 3.35
C PHE A 219 -9.81 -3.05 3.96
N THR A 220 -9.66 -2.02 3.14
CA THR A 220 -9.79 -0.63 3.57
C THR A 220 -11.22 -0.35 4.03
N VAL A 221 -12.20 -0.75 3.24
CA VAL A 221 -13.62 -0.55 3.54
C VAL A 221 -14.01 -1.31 4.81
N HIS A 222 -13.57 -2.55 4.96
CA HIS A 222 -13.81 -3.33 6.16
C HIS A 222 -13.19 -2.68 7.40
N SER A 223 -11.94 -2.21 7.33
CA SER A 223 -11.27 -1.52 8.44
C SER A 223 -11.89 -0.17 8.78
N MET A 224 -12.45 0.54 7.80
CA MET A 224 -13.08 1.85 8.01
C MET A 224 -14.54 1.75 8.49
N ALA A 225 -15.22 0.65 8.21
CA ALA A 225 -16.65 0.50 8.46
C ALA A 225 -17.09 0.80 9.91
N PRO A 226 -16.35 0.39 10.97
CA PRO A 226 -16.75 0.68 12.35
C PRO A 226 -16.76 2.16 12.71
N PHE A 227 -16.01 2.97 11.98
CA PHE A 227 -15.78 4.38 12.28
C PHE A 227 -16.66 5.34 11.47
N TRP A 228 -17.54 4.80 10.64
CA TRP A 228 -18.34 5.60 9.73
C TRP A 228 -19.69 6.02 10.36
N PRO A 229 -19.94 7.33 10.55
CA PRO A 229 -21.24 7.80 11.01
C PRO A 229 -22.20 7.89 9.81
N GLY A 230 -23.10 6.90 9.68
CA GLY A 230 -24.14 6.88 8.66
C GLY A 230 -25.32 5.97 9.04
N PRO A 231 -26.56 6.29 8.63
CA PRO A 231 -27.76 5.57 9.06
C PRO A 231 -27.85 4.13 8.53
N THR A 232 -27.24 3.86 7.37
CA THR A 232 -27.18 2.55 6.70
C THR A 232 -25.86 1.81 6.91
N GLY A 233 -24.84 2.49 7.45
CA GLY A 233 -23.47 2.00 7.53
C GLY A 233 -22.67 2.19 6.22
N PHE A 234 -21.35 2.18 6.33
CA PHE A 234 -20.44 2.47 5.20
C PHE A 234 -20.49 1.43 4.07
N ILE A 235 -20.53 0.15 4.45
CA ILE A 235 -20.42 -0.97 3.52
C ILE A 235 -21.59 -1.01 2.53
N PRO A 236 -22.87 -0.91 2.96
CA PRO A 236 -24.00 -0.90 2.03
C PRO A 236 -23.95 0.26 1.02
N ASP A 237 -23.59 1.45 1.47
CA ASP A 237 -23.46 2.63 0.61
C ASP A 237 -22.34 2.45 -0.43
N PHE A 238 -21.18 1.94 -0.01
CA PHE A 238 -20.07 1.65 -0.91
C PHE A 238 -20.42 0.58 -1.96
N LEU A 239 -21.14 -0.48 -1.56
CA LEU A 239 -21.65 -1.51 -2.47
C LEU A 239 -22.69 -0.94 -3.45
N ALA A 240 -23.57 -0.03 -3.00
CA ALA A 240 -24.54 0.61 -3.87
C ALA A 240 -23.87 1.48 -4.94
N LEU A 241 -22.80 2.20 -4.60
CA LEU A 241 -21.99 2.97 -5.55
C LEU A 241 -21.28 2.05 -6.55
N ARG A 242 -20.65 0.97 -6.08
CA ARG A 242 -19.98 -0.04 -6.91
C ARG A 242 -20.88 -0.63 -7.98
N HIS A 243 -22.13 -0.93 -7.62
CA HIS A 243 -23.11 -1.58 -8.49
C HIS A 243 -23.99 -0.59 -9.26
N GLY A 244 -23.70 0.71 -9.20
CA GLY A 244 -24.48 1.75 -9.90
C GLY A 244 -25.90 1.92 -9.38
N ARG A 245 -26.22 1.39 -8.19
CA ARG A 245 -27.53 1.55 -7.53
C ARG A 245 -27.65 2.93 -6.86
N MET A 246 -26.52 3.56 -6.56
CA MET A 246 -26.43 4.93 -6.08
C MET A 246 -25.60 5.78 -7.06
N ARG A 247 -26.08 6.99 -7.39
CA ARG A 247 -25.36 7.91 -8.27
C ARG A 247 -24.16 8.51 -7.53
N ILE A 248 -22.97 8.36 -8.11
CA ILE A 248 -21.75 8.99 -7.61
C ILE A 248 -21.89 10.51 -7.73
N LYS A 249 -21.66 11.22 -6.62
CA LYS A 249 -21.65 12.69 -6.57
C LYS A 249 -20.28 13.17 -6.12
N TYR A 250 -19.60 13.90 -6.99
CA TYR A 250 -18.32 14.53 -6.68
C TYR A 250 -18.55 15.91 -6.08
N ALA A 251 -17.80 16.25 -5.03
CA ALA A 251 -17.88 17.58 -4.44
C ALA A 251 -17.36 18.68 -5.39
N HIS A 252 -16.41 18.32 -6.29
CA HIS A 252 -15.87 19.18 -7.33
C HIS A 252 -15.27 18.35 -8.48
N LYS A 253 -15.22 18.90 -9.71
CA LYS A 253 -14.70 18.22 -10.91
C LYS A 253 -13.25 17.72 -10.77
N THR A 254 -12.43 18.41 -9.99
CA THR A 254 -11.02 18.04 -9.76
C THR A 254 -10.86 16.77 -8.92
N LEU A 255 -11.91 16.36 -8.19
CA LEU A 255 -11.87 15.17 -7.34
C LEU A 255 -12.23 13.89 -8.08
N GLU A 256 -12.92 13.99 -9.22
CA GLU A 256 -13.33 12.83 -10.00
C GLU A 256 -12.15 11.93 -10.40
N PRO A 257 -11.05 12.43 -10.98
CA PRO A 257 -9.91 11.57 -11.35
C PRO A 257 -9.28 10.83 -10.17
N ILE A 258 -9.43 11.35 -8.95
CA ILE A 258 -8.78 10.86 -7.72
C ILE A 258 -9.63 9.77 -7.06
N THR A 259 -10.95 9.98 -6.98
CA THR A 259 -11.86 9.06 -6.27
C THR A 259 -12.67 8.18 -7.21
N ARG A 260 -12.52 8.30 -8.53
CA ARG A 260 -13.22 7.43 -9.50
C ARG A 260 -12.89 5.94 -9.30
N GLU A 261 -11.64 5.60 -8.98
CA GLU A 261 -11.24 4.21 -8.68
C GLU A 261 -11.95 3.64 -7.43
N THR A 262 -12.46 4.52 -6.56
CA THR A 262 -13.16 4.19 -5.31
C THR A 262 -14.60 4.74 -5.29
N TYR A 263 -15.21 4.85 -6.47
CA TYR A 263 -16.62 5.20 -6.66
C TYR A 263 -17.04 6.54 -6.02
N GLY A 264 -16.14 7.52 -5.98
CA GLY A 264 -16.36 8.85 -5.39
C GLY A 264 -16.05 8.93 -3.89
N VAL A 265 -15.66 7.83 -3.26
CA VAL A 265 -15.39 7.75 -1.81
C VAL A 265 -13.89 7.86 -1.55
N LEU A 266 -13.47 8.64 -0.56
CA LEU A 266 -12.08 8.63 -0.10
C LEU A 266 -11.84 7.41 0.77
N LEU A 267 -10.97 6.52 0.30
CA LEU A 267 -10.51 5.35 1.06
C LEU A 267 -9.08 5.54 1.55
N TYR A 268 -8.25 6.22 0.75
CA TYR A 268 -6.82 6.26 0.97
C TYR A 268 -6.30 7.63 1.38
N GLN A 269 -5.26 7.63 2.20
CA GLN A 269 -4.51 8.83 2.59
C GLN A 269 -3.91 9.53 1.37
N GLU A 270 -3.40 8.76 0.42
CA GLU A 270 -2.84 9.25 -0.85
C GLU A 270 -3.89 9.98 -1.69
N GLN A 271 -5.15 9.53 -1.67
CA GLN A 271 -6.24 10.23 -2.36
C GLN A 271 -6.52 11.59 -1.72
N MET A 272 -6.45 11.69 -0.39
CA MET A 272 -6.56 13.00 0.25
C MET A 272 -5.39 13.92 -0.14
N MET A 273 -4.16 13.40 -0.16
CA MET A 273 -3.00 14.19 -0.55
C MET A 273 -3.14 14.73 -1.98
N GLN A 274 -3.58 13.88 -2.91
CA GLN A 274 -3.88 14.26 -4.29
C GLN A 274 -5.04 15.26 -4.36
N ALA A 275 -6.07 15.11 -3.51
CA ALA A 275 -7.20 16.04 -3.45
C ALA A 275 -6.77 17.43 -3.01
N ALA A 276 -5.91 17.53 -1.98
CA ALA A 276 -5.35 18.80 -1.52
C ALA A 276 -4.51 19.48 -2.61
N GLN A 277 -3.69 18.72 -3.32
CA GLN A 277 -2.93 19.24 -4.47
C GLN A 277 -3.84 19.73 -5.59
N ALA A 278 -4.83 18.92 -5.98
CA ALA A 278 -5.69 19.23 -7.12
C ALA A 278 -6.65 20.40 -6.84
N VAL A 279 -7.18 20.49 -5.62
CA VAL A 279 -8.14 21.52 -5.21
C VAL A 279 -7.43 22.81 -4.83
N ALA A 280 -6.42 22.74 -3.96
CA ALA A 280 -5.82 23.92 -3.33
C ALA A 280 -4.36 24.18 -3.73
N GLY A 281 -3.78 23.38 -4.64
CA GLY A 281 -2.43 23.62 -5.15
C GLY A 281 -1.29 23.23 -4.22
N TYR A 282 -1.57 22.43 -3.18
CA TYR A 282 -0.54 21.90 -2.29
C TYR A 282 0.55 21.12 -3.04
N THR A 283 1.79 21.20 -2.57
CA THR A 283 2.80 20.19 -2.88
C THR A 283 2.40 18.86 -2.22
N LEU A 284 2.82 17.72 -2.77
CA LEU A 284 2.52 16.42 -2.14
C LEU A 284 3.16 16.30 -0.75
N GLY A 285 4.34 16.89 -0.55
CA GLY A 285 4.97 17.03 0.77
C GLY A 285 4.09 17.80 1.76
N GLY A 286 3.64 19.00 1.39
CA GLY A 286 2.74 19.81 2.20
C GLY A 286 1.38 19.14 2.46
N ALA A 287 0.87 18.37 1.49
CA ALA A 287 -0.35 17.61 1.66
C ALA A 287 -0.18 16.44 2.66
N ASN A 288 1.01 15.83 2.72
CA ASN A 288 1.32 14.86 3.77
C ASN A 288 1.42 15.51 5.15
N VAL A 289 1.91 16.75 5.25
CA VAL A 289 1.88 17.54 6.49
C VAL A 289 0.44 17.77 6.95
N LEU A 290 -0.44 18.23 6.05
CA LEU A 290 -1.88 18.37 6.32
C LEU A 290 -2.50 17.06 6.83
N ARG A 291 -2.19 15.94 6.16
CA ARG A 291 -2.66 14.60 6.59
C ARG A 291 -2.24 14.25 8.01
N ARG A 292 -1.01 14.59 8.42
CA ARG A 292 -0.57 14.38 9.81
C ARG A 292 -1.33 15.26 10.78
N ALA A 293 -1.54 16.55 10.46
CA ALA A 293 -2.28 17.48 11.31
C ALA A 293 -3.72 17.00 11.57
N ILE A 294 -4.37 16.43 10.54
CA ILE A 294 -5.72 15.84 10.66
C ILE A 294 -5.73 14.63 11.59
N VAL A 295 -4.80 13.68 11.40
CA VAL A 295 -4.75 12.47 12.23
C VAL A 295 -4.44 12.81 13.70
N LEU A 296 -3.53 13.75 13.95
CA LEU A 296 -3.17 14.19 15.30
C LEU A 296 -4.20 15.15 15.91
N SER A 297 -5.22 15.57 15.16
CA SER A 297 -6.28 16.49 15.62
C SER A 297 -5.76 17.79 16.23
N LYS A 298 -4.68 18.35 15.69
CA LYS A 298 -4.08 19.59 16.20
C LYS A 298 -4.88 20.80 15.75
N ALA A 299 -5.74 21.32 16.63
CA ALA A 299 -6.71 22.35 16.29
C ALA A 299 -6.10 23.61 15.65
N GLU A 300 -4.98 24.11 16.18
CA GLU A 300 -4.30 25.32 15.66
C GLU A 300 -3.72 25.09 14.26
N GLU A 301 -3.00 23.98 14.05
CA GLU A 301 -2.43 23.63 12.73
C GLU A 301 -3.55 23.41 11.68
N LEU A 302 -4.67 22.80 12.09
CA LEU A 302 -5.82 22.59 11.20
C LEU A 302 -6.49 23.89 10.78
N ALA A 303 -6.60 24.87 11.69
CA ALA A 303 -7.13 26.19 11.35
C ALA A 303 -6.24 26.91 10.33
N GLN A 304 -4.92 26.84 10.49
CA GLN A 304 -3.96 27.40 9.54
C GLN A 304 -4.07 26.72 8.16
N HIS A 305 -4.10 25.39 8.14
CA HIS A 305 -4.26 24.65 6.88
C HIS A 305 -5.61 24.88 6.22
N ARG A 306 -6.69 25.07 6.98
CA ARG A 306 -8.00 25.42 6.41
C ARG A 306 -7.93 26.73 5.66
N LYS A 307 -7.30 27.76 6.24
CA LYS A 307 -7.12 29.06 5.59
C LYS A 307 -6.33 28.92 4.29
N LEU A 308 -5.17 28.26 4.34
CA LEU A 308 -4.33 28.00 3.16
C LEU A 308 -5.07 27.21 2.08
N PHE A 309 -5.88 26.22 2.48
CA PHE A 309 -6.68 25.43 1.54
C PHE A 309 -7.75 26.27 0.84
N VAL A 310 -8.45 27.14 1.57
CA VAL A 310 -9.48 28.02 1.02
C VAL A 310 -8.87 29.03 0.05
N GLU A 311 -7.77 29.68 0.43
CA GLU A 311 -7.03 30.62 -0.42
C GLU A 311 -6.55 29.92 -1.70
N GLY A 312 -5.87 28.78 -1.57
CA GLY A 312 -5.40 28.02 -2.72
C GLY A 312 -6.52 27.47 -3.61
N ALA A 313 -7.68 27.10 -3.02
CA ALA A 313 -8.84 26.65 -3.77
C ALA A 313 -9.47 27.77 -4.60
N LYS A 314 -9.48 29.00 -4.07
CA LYS A 314 -9.91 30.19 -4.79
C LYS A 314 -8.95 30.53 -5.92
N GLU A 315 -7.66 30.58 -5.64
CA GLU A 315 -6.63 30.94 -6.64
C GLU A 315 -6.54 29.93 -7.79
N ARG A 316 -6.55 28.63 -7.50
CA ARG A 316 -6.29 27.60 -8.50
C ARG A 316 -7.52 27.19 -9.31
N ASN A 317 -8.69 27.16 -8.68
CA ASN A 317 -9.89 26.56 -9.27
C ASN A 317 -11.12 27.47 -9.20
N ASP A 318 -10.98 28.71 -8.72
CA ASP A 318 -12.08 29.68 -8.52
C ASP A 318 -13.22 29.11 -7.65
N ILE A 319 -12.87 28.28 -6.66
CA ILE A 319 -13.86 27.68 -5.75
C ILE A 319 -14.23 28.71 -4.69
N SER A 320 -15.54 28.90 -4.45
CA SER A 320 -16.02 29.80 -3.40
C SER A 320 -15.61 29.33 -2.00
N GLU A 321 -15.41 30.28 -1.08
CA GLU A 321 -15.00 29.97 0.30
C GLU A 321 -15.94 28.97 0.98
N SER A 322 -17.26 29.12 0.81
CA SER A 322 -18.24 28.18 1.36
C SER A 322 -18.03 26.77 0.82
N LYS A 323 -17.77 26.62 -0.49
CA LYS A 323 -17.56 25.32 -1.10
C LYS A 323 -16.20 24.72 -0.74
N ALA A 324 -15.16 25.54 -0.65
CA ALA A 324 -13.83 25.11 -0.22
C ALA A 324 -13.86 24.59 1.22
N ASN A 325 -14.57 25.27 2.12
CA ASN A 325 -14.78 24.79 3.50
C ASN A 325 -15.53 23.46 3.55
N GLN A 326 -16.59 23.28 2.76
CA GLN A 326 -17.29 21.99 2.67
C GLN A 326 -16.37 20.86 2.18
N ILE A 327 -15.50 21.14 1.20
CA ILE A 327 -14.52 20.17 0.71
C ILE A 327 -13.51 19.87 1.81
N PHE A 328 -13.02 20.87 2.54
CA PHE A 328 -12.08 20.66 3.64
C PHE A 328 -12.69 19.83 4.77
N ASP A 329 -13.93 20.10 5.17
CA ASP A 329 -14.67 19.31 6.18
C ASP A 329 -14.81 17.86 5.75
N TRP A 330 -15.08 17.65 4.46
CA TRP A 330 -15.12 16.33 3.85
C TRP A 330 -13.74 15.66 3.93
N LEU A 331 -12.66 16.34 3.55
CA LEU A 331 -11.30 15.79 3.65
C LEU A 331 -10.92 15.45 5.10
N ASP A 332 -11.22 16.32 6.07
CA ASP A 332 -10.92 16.10 7.49
C ASP A 332 -11.65 14.86 8.04
N LYS A 333 -12.98 14.78 7.82
CA LYS A 333 -13.79 13.66 8.31
C LYS A 333 -13.30 12.31 7.80
N PHE A 334 -12.95 12.23 6.51
CA PHE A 334 -12.50 10.97 5.91
C PHE A 334 -11.06 10.63 6.27
N SER A 335 -10.16 11.62 6.33
CA SER A 335 -8.73 11.37 6.51
C SER A 335 -8.38 10.88 7.92
N ARG A 336 -9.26 11.09 8.90
CA ARG A 336 -9.15 10.51 10.24
C ARG A 336 -9.12 8.98 10.22
N TYR A 337 -9.80 8.37 9.24
CA TYR A 337 -9.90 6.91 9.10
C TYR A 337 -9.26 6.40 7.79
N GLY A 338 -8.74 7.31 6.96
CA GLY A 338 -8.14 6.95 5.68
C GLY A 338 -6.98 6.00 5.85
N PHE A 339 -6.91 5.00 4.98
CA PHE A 339 -5.92 3.93 5.06
C PHE A 339 -4.70 4.23 4.16
N ASN A 340 -3.55 3.66 4.47
CA ASN A 340 -2.36 3.80 3.62
C ASN A 340 -2.49 2.91 2.38
N LYS A 341 -2.59 3.51 1.18
CA LYS A 341 -2.77 2.78 -0.09
C LYS A 341 -1.59 1.86 -0.38
N SER A 342 -0.38 2.30 -0.07
CA SER A 342 0.85 1.53 -0.29
C SER A 342 0.85 0.24 0.53
N HIS A 343 0.39 0.31 1.78
CA HIS A 343 0.23 -0.88 2.63
C HIS A 343 -0.90 -1.79 2.12
N ALA A 344 -2.05 -1.21 1.77
CA ALA A 344 -3.18 -1.97 1.22
C ALA A 344 -2.81 -2.70 -0.08
N ALA A 345 -2.05 -2.07 -0.98
CA ALA A 345 -1.62 -2.65 -2.23
C ALA A 345 -0.64 -3.84 -2.02
N ALA A 346 0.32 -3.69 -1.11
CA ALA A 346 1.24 -4.77 -0.74
C ALA A 346 0.50 -6.00 -0.20
N TYR A 347 -0.45 -5.81 0.71
CA TYR A 347 -1.22 -6.91 1.29
C TYR A 347 -2.22 -7.49 0.29
N ALA A 348 -2.79 -6.67 -0.59
CA ALA A 348 -3.67 -7.14 -1.65
C ALA A 348 -2.93 -8.06 -2.63
N MET A 349 -1.65 -7.80 -2.90
CA MET A 349 -0.82 -8.69 -3.71
C MET A 349 -0.64 -10.05 -3.05
N VAL A 350 -0.32 -10.10 -1.75
CA VAL A 350 -0.20 -11.37 -1.01
C VAL A 350 -1.52 -12.12 -0.98
N ALA A 351 -2.63 -11.44 -0.70
CA ALA A 351 -3.95 -12.06 -0.71
C ALA A 351 -4.31 -12.64 -2.09
N TYR A 352 -4.00 -11.92 -3.17
CA TYR A 352 -4.18 -12.44 -4.52
C TYR A 352 -3.29 -13.65 -4.80
N GLN A 353 -2.01 -13.60 -4.43
CA GLN A 353 -1.09 -14.73 -4.56
C GLN A 353 -1.60 -15.97 -3.81
N THR A 354 -2.11 -15.79 -2.59
CA THR A 354 -2.71 -16.87 -1.80
C THR A 354 -3.97 -17.42 -2.48
N ALA A 355 -4.85 -16.55 -2.97
CA ALA A 355 -6.05 -16.94 -3.71
C ALA A 355 -5.71 -17.69 -5.01
N TYR A 356 -4.68 -17.24 -5.73
CA TYR A 356 -4.23 -17.87 -6.98
C TYR A 356 -3.74 -19.29 -6.74
N LEU A 357 -2.91 -19.48 -5.71
CA LEU A 357 -2.44 -20.82 -5.36
C LEU A 357 -3.58 -21.72 -4.90
N LYS A 358 -4.53 -21.22 -4.11
CA LYS A 358 -5.72 -21.99 -3.73
C LYS A 358 -6.58 -22.38 -4.95
N ALA A 359 -6.79 -21.46 -5.88
CA ALA A 359 -7.62 -21.69 -7.06
C ALA A 359 -6.99 -22.67 -8.08
N ASN A 360 -5.66 -22.63 -8.22
CA ASN A 360 -4.96 -23.38 -9.26
C ASN A 360 -4.23 -24.64 -8.74
N TYR A 361 -3.90 -24.67 -7.44
CA TYR A 361 -3.16 -25.75 -6.76
C TYR A 361 -3.78 -26.06 -5.38
N PRO A 362 -5.08 -26.40 -5.31
CA PRO A 362 -5.80 -26.53 -4.03
C PRO A 362 -5.20 -27.58 -3.10
N ASP A 363 -4.79 -28.75 -3.62
CA ASP A 363 -4.25 -29.85 -2.81
C ASP A 363 -2.92 -29.46 -2.15
N GLU A 364 -2.01 -28.88 -2.94
CA GLU A 364 -0.73 -28.39 -2.43
C GLU A 364 -0.91 -27.23 -1.44
N PHE A 365 -1.85 -26.33 -1.71
CA PHE A 365 -2.16 -25.19 -0.87
C PHE A 365 -2.72 -25.63 0.49
N LEU A 366 -3.75 -26.49 0.49
CA LEU A 366 -4.35 -27.01 1.72
C LEU A 366 -3.33 -27.83 2.52
N SER A 367 -2.50 -28.63 1.85
CA SER A 367 -1.41 -29.37 2.51
C SER A 367 -0.39 -28.43 3.17
N ALA A 368 -0.01 -27.34 2.50
CA ALA A 368 0.89 -26.33 3.05
C ALA A 368 0.28 -25.62 4.27
N MET A 369 -1.02 -25.30 4.24
CA MET A 369 -1.74 -24.68 5.36
C MET A 369 -1.76 -25.55 6.63
N THR A 370 -1.86 -26.87 6.47
CA THR A 370 -1.88 -27.81 7.61
C THR A 370 -0.49 -28.26 8.07
N SER A 371 0.56 -27.89 7.33
CA SER A 371 1.94 -28.27 7.67
C SER A 371 2.44 -27.40 8.81
N LYS A 372 3.01 -28.02 9.85
CA LYS A 372 3.68 -27.31 10.95
C LYS A 372 5.01 -26.77 10.47
#